data_AF-A0A0C3S224-F1
#
_entry.id   AF-A0A0C3S224-F1
#
_cell.length_a   1.000
_cell.length_b   1.000
_cell.length_c   1.000
_cell.angle_alpha   90.00
_cell.angle_beta   90.00
_cell.angle_gamma   90.00
#
_symmetry.space_group_name_H-M   'P 1'
#
loop_
_entity.id
_entity.type
_entity.pdbx_description
1 polymer ?
#
loop_
_entity_poly.entity_id
_entity_poly.type
_entity_poly.pdbx_seq_one_letter_code
_entity_poly.pdbx_strand_id
1 'polypeptide(L)'
;PLEYDSREHVERIGTWVGDRLAGIWGRHAAAPRPSRHSKSWWSAECSAVIREVRELRERRRHLMVQRRLWQARVIRAGHGFDLNWHREVIRLTRLIAGLSGQIDRSARRLKGAVRRAKRQFFDAIMEKTHPSRIWDLVAWTRPRRLATTTGLVDREGEPADGPERLAEVFQDQFTPRNAREVDPSILEDMPQKEERAFPPFSCVEVREALRDTSNFSAAGPDHASWFW
;
A
#
# COMPACT_ATOMS: atom_id res chain seq x y z
N PRO A 1 30.81 -5.87 -26.16
CA PRO A 1 29.65 -5.06 -26.63
C PRO A 1 28.62 -5.99 -27.28
N LEU A 2 27.46 -6.16 -26.64
CA LEU A 2 26.32 -6.81 -27.30
C LEU A 2 25.77 -5.77 -28.29
N GLU A 3 26.20 -5.87 -29.54
CA GLU A 3 25.66 -5.03 -30.61
C GLU A 3 24.21 -5.47 -30.85
N TYR A 4 23.28 -4.58 -30.50
CA TYR A 4 21.87 -4.76 -30.83
C TYR A 4 21.68 -4.30 -32.28
N ASP A 5 21.66 -5.24 -33.21
CA ASP A 5 21.66 -4.98 -34.67
C ASP A 5 20.51 -4.10 -35.16
N SER A 6 19.35 -4.10 -34.49
CA SER A 6 18.19 -3.27 -34.85
C SER A 6 17.18 -3.15 -33.71
N ARG A 7 16.28 -2.18 -33.80
CA ARG A 7 15.13 -2.03 -32.89
C ARG A 7 14.30 -3.32 -32.78
N GLU A 8 14.04 -3.97 -33.91
CA GLU A 8 13.27 -5.21 -33.98
C GLU A 8 13.99 -6.38 -33.31
N HIS A 9 15.33 -6.36 -33.29
CA HIS A 9 16.13 -7.34 -32.56
C HIS A 9 15.93 -7.18 -31.05
N VAL A 10 15.97 -5.94 -30.54
CA VAL A 10 15.73 -5.65 -29.11
C VAL A 10 14.30 -6.02 -28.70
N GLU A 11 13.30 -5.67 -29.52
CA GLU A 11 11.90 -6.02 -29.25
C GLU A 11 11.70 -7.55 -29.21
N ARG A 12 12.31 -8.30 -30.15
CA ARG A 12 12.27 -9.78 -30.14
C ARG A 12 12.86 -10.37 -28.87
N ILE A 13 14.02 -9.89 -28.44
CA ILE A 13 14.68 -10.36 -27.22
C ILE A 13 13.80 -10.02 -26.01
N GLY A 14 13.25 -8.81 -25.94
CA GLY A 14 12.35 -8.38 -24.88
C GLY A 14 11.11 -9.26 -24.75
N THR A 15 10.43 -9.53 -25.87
CA THR A 15 9.26 -10.42 -25.91
C THR A 15 9.65 -11.84 -25.50
N TRP A 16 10.76 -12.36 -26.02
CA TRP A 16 11.24 -13.70 -25.66
C TRP A 16 11.55 -13.84 -24.16
N VAL A 17 12.22 -12.85 -23.57
CA VAL A 17 12.49 -12.82 -22.12
C VAL A 17 11.18 -12.74 -21.34
N GLY A 18 10.25 -11.87 -21.76
CA GLY A 18 8.94 -11.70 -21.14
C GLY A 18 8.14 -13.01 -21.13
N ASP A 19 8.01 -13.66 -22.28
CA ASP A 19 7.32 -14.94 -22.44
C ASP A 19 7.98 -16.04 -21.62
N ARG A 20 9.32 -16.07 -21.59
CA ARG A 20 10.06 -17.07 -20.82
C ARG A 20 9.85 -16.90 -19.32
N LEU A 21 9.89 -15.66 -18.83
CA LEU A 21 9.62 -15.35 -17.43
C LEU A 21 8.16 -15.65 -17.07
N ALA A 22 7.20 -15.29 -17.93
CA ALA A 22 5.79 -15.61 -17.73
C ALA A 22 5.54 -17.13 -17.67
N GLY A 23 6.17 -17.90 -18.55
CA GLY A 23 6.07 -19.37 -18.56
C GLY A 23 6.77 -20.05 -17.37
N ILE A 24 7.87 -19.49 -16.86
CA ILE A 24 8.50 -19.95 -15.60
C ILE A 24 7.61 -19.59 -14.42
N TRP A 25 7.08 -18.36 -14.38
CA TRP A 25 6.17 -17.90 -13.35
C TRP A 25 4.93 -18.80 -13.28
N GLY A 26 4.24 -19.06 -14.38
CA GLY A 26 3.06 -19.93 -14.39
C GLY A 26 3.33 -21.35 -13.87
N ARG A 27 4.53 -21.90 -14.12
CA ARG A 27 4.93 -23.24 -13.65
C ARG A 27 5.28 -23.29 -12.17
N HIS A 28 5.85 -22.22 -11.62
CA HIS A 28 6.41 -22.21 -10.26
C HIS A 28 5.65 -21.31 -9.27
N ALA A 29 4.74 -20.46 -9.74
CA ALA A 29 3.91 -19.62 -8.89
C ALA A 29 2.87 -20.48 -8.18
N ALA A 30 3.16 -20.85 -6.94
CA ALA A 30 2.18 -21.44 -6.05
C ALA A 30 1.42 -20.34 -5.31
N ALA A 31 0.08 -20.42 -5.32
CA ALA A 31 -0.74 -19.61 -4.42
C ALA A 31 -0.35 -19.94 -2.96
N PRO A 32 0.01 -18.95 -2.12
CA PRO A 32 0.39 -19.22 -0.74
C PRO A 32 -0.78 -19.89 -0.02
N ARG A 33 -0.62 -21.16 0.36
CA ARG A 33 -1.59 -21.85 1.22
C ARG A 33 -1.35 -21.42 2.66
N PRO A 34 -2.27 -20.70 3.32
CA PRO A 34 -2.09 -20.33 4.71
C PRO A 34 -2.12 -21.60 5.57
N SER A 35 -0.95 -22.09 5.96
CA SER A 35 -0.81 -23.26 6.85
C SER A 35 -0.80 -22.83 8.32
N ARG A 36 -0.83 -23.79 9.26
CA ARG A 36 -0.61 -23.52 10.70
C ARG A 36 0.73 -22.82 10.98
N HIS A 37 1.71 -22.98 10.08
CA HIS A 37 3.02 -22.33 10.13
C HIS A 37 3.06 -20.96 9.41
N SER A 38 1.97 -20.54 8.74
CA SER A 38 1.87 -19.21 8.10
C SER A 38 1.98 -18.03 9.07
N LYS A 39 1.93 -18.31 10.38
CA LYS A 39 2.14 -17.35 11.45
C LYS A 39 3.25 -17.82 12.39
N SER A 40 4.42 -18.12 11.84
CA SER A 40 5.65 -18.40 12.61
C SER A 40 6.00 -17.31 13.63
N TRP A 41 5.53 -16.08 13.41
CA TRP A 41 5.67 -14.94 14.30
C TRP A 41 4.63 -14.88 15.45
N TRP A 42 3.64 -15.79 15.50
CA TRP A 42 2.55 -15.72 16.49
C TRP A 42 3.03 -16.13 17.89
N SER A 43 2.97 -15.22 18.85
CA SER A 43 3.46 -15.45 20.21
C SER A 43 2.39 -15.98 21.19
N ALA A 44 2.83 -16.45 22.36
CA ALA A 44 1.94 -16.80 23.47
C ALA A 44 1.08 -15.61 23.92
N GLU A 45 1.63 -14.39 23.86
CA GLU A 45 0.88 -13.16 24.14
C GLU A 45 -0.30 -12.98 23.16
N CYS A 46 -0.06 -13.17 21.85
CA CYS A 46 -1.13 -13.10 20.85
C CYS A 46 -2.23 -14.15 21.13
N SER A 47 -1.85 -15.37 21.53
CA SER A 47 -2.78 -16.43 21.90
C SER A 47 -3.59 -16.11 23.16
N ALA A 48 -2.97 -15.52 24.18
CA ALA A 48 -3.66 -15.13 25.40
C ALA A 48 -4.70 -14.04 25.13
N VAL A 49 -4.33 -12.99 24.40
CA VAL A 49 -5.23 -11.86 24.12
C VAL A 49 -6.35 -12.24 23.15
N ILE A 50 -6.08 -13.08 22.14
CA ILE A 50 -7.16 -13.53 21.23
C ILE A 50 -8.19 -14.41 21.95
N ARG A 51 -7.75 -15.22 22.93
CA ARG A 51 -8.65 -16.01 23.77
C ARG A 51 -9.55 -15.12 24.60
N GLU A 52 -8.99 -14.10 25.27
CA GLU A 52 -9.77 -13.11 26.01
C GLU A 52 -10.82 -12.41 25.12
N VAL A 53 -10.42 -11.97 23.92
CA VAL A 53 -11.36 -11.35 22.96
C VAL A 53 -12.48 -12.31 22.57
N ARG A 54 -12.18 -13.60 22.39
CA ARG A 54 -13.19 -14.62 22.07
C ARG A 54 -14.17 -14.83 23.22
N GLU A 55 -13.67 -14.98 24.45
CA GLU A 55 -14.49 -15.15 25.65
C GLU A 55 -15.41 -13.94 25.90
N LEU A 56 -14.90 -12.72 25.74
CA LEU A 56 -15.71 -11.50 25.87
C LEU A 56 -16.80 -11.42 24.79
N ARG A 57 -16.50 -11.83 23.56
CA ARG A 57 -17.48 -11.90 22.46
C ARG A 57 -18.54 -12.97 22.71
N GLU A 58 -18.14 -14.13 23.22
CA GLU A 58 -19.03 -15.21 23.66
C GLU A 58 -20.04 -14.69 24.68
N ARG A 59 -19.52 -14.07 25.75
CA ARG A 59 -20.33 -13.51 26.83
C ARG A 59 -21.28 -12.41 26.33
N ARG A 60 -20.79 -11.51 25.46
CA ARG A 60 -21.65 -10.48 24.87
C ARG A 60 -22.77 -11.09 24.03
N ARG A 61 -22.50 -12.13 23.24
CA ARG A 61 -23.53 -12.84 22.47
C ARG A 61 -24.59 -13.42 23.39
N HIS A 62 -24.19 -14.11 24.45
CA HIS A 62 -25.14 -14.68 25.42
C HIS A 62 -26.06 -13.61 26.04
N LEU A 63 -25.49 -12.49 26.48
CA LEU A 63 -26.30 -11.38 27.04
C LEU A 63 -27.19 -10.72 25.99
N MET A 64 -26.76 -10.61 24.73
CA MET A 64 -27.61 -10.08 23.65
C MET A 64 -28.83 -10.98 23.41
N VAL A 65 -28.66 -12.30 23.45
CA VAL A 65 -29.77 -13.26 23.36
C VAL A 65 -30.73 -13.08 24.53
N GLN A 66 -30.20 -13.05 25.76
CA GLN A 66 -31.02 -12.84 26.97
C GLN A 66 -31.79 -11.50 26.93
N ARG A 67 -31.13 -10.40 26.54
CA ARG A 67 -31.78 -9.09 26.40
C ARG A 67 -32.93 -9.15 25.40
N ARG A 68 -32.73 -9.81 24.26
CA ARG A 68 -33.77 -9.97 23.22
C ARG A 68 -34.98 -10.74 23.76
N LEU A 69 -34.76 -11.81 24.52
CA LEU A 69 -35.83 -12.59 25.14
C LEU A 69 -36.63 -11.76 26.16
N TRP A 70 -35.94 -11.04 27.05
CA TRP A 70 -36.59 -10.15 28.02
C TRP A 70 -37.35 -9.01 27.35
N GLN A 71 -36.76 -8.40 26.31
CA GLN A 71 -37.42 -7.34 25.55
C GLN A 71 -38.68 -7.85 24.83
N ALA A 72 -38.63 -9.03 24.22
CA ALA A 72 -39.79 -9.67 23.61
C ALA A 72 -40.87 -10.02 24.64
N ARG A 73 -40.48 -10.35 25.89
CA ARG A 73 -41.42 -10.57 27.00
C ARG A 73 -42.12 -9.28 27.40
N VAL A 74 -41.38 -8.18 27.54
CA VAL A 74 -41.94 -6.84 27.84
C VAL A 74 -42.92 -6.40 26.76
N ILE A 75 -42.56 -6.51 25.48
CA ILE A 75 -43.42 -6.09 24.35
C ILE A 75 -44.72 -6.90 24.31
N ARG A 76 -44.66 -8.20 24.58
CA ARG A 76 -45.84 -9.08 24.56
C ARG A 76 -46.77 -8.93 25.76
N ALA A 77 -46.31 -8.32 26.86
CA ALA A 77 -47.08 -8.24 28.10
C ALA A 77 -48.30 -7.30 28.03
N GLY A 78 -48.28 -6.30 27.13
CA GLY A 78 -49.34 -5.30 27.04
C GLY A 78 -49.60 -4.62 28.38
N HIS A 79 -50.86 -4.68 28.86
CA HIS A 79 -51.27 -4.14 30.16
C HIS A 79 -50.83 -5.00 31.36
N GLY A 80 -50.39 -6.25 31.17
CA GLY A 80 -49.87 -7.15 32.22
C GLY A 80 -48.38 -6.99 32.51
N PHE A 81 -47.85 -5.78 32.32
CA PHE A 81 -46.42 -5.47 32.38
C PHE A 81 -45.89 -5.39 33.81
N ASP A 82 -44.80 -6.12 34.08
CA ASP A 82 -44.00 -5.98 35.31
C ASP A 82 -42.79 -5.07 35.07
N LEU A 83 -42.70 -4.00 35.87
CA LEU A 83 -41.59 -3.02 35.83
C LEU A 83 -40.21 -3.68 36.01
N ASN A 84 -40.13 -4.79 36.74
CA ASN A 84 -38.88 -5.52 36.95
C ASN A 84 -38.33 -6.12 35.65
N TRP A 85 -39.19 -6.48 34.69
CA TRP A 85 -38.74 -7.01 33.40
C TRP A 85 -38.04 -5.93 32.57
N HIS A 86 -38.56 -4.70 32.60
CA HIS A 86 -37.92 -3.55 31.96
C HIS A 86 -36.60 -3.17 32.64
N ARG A 87 -36.54 -3.24 33.98
CA ARG A 87 -35.29 -3.05 34.73
C ARG A 87 -34.23 -4.08 34.31
N GLU A 88 -34.62 -5.34 34.07
CA GLU A 88 -33.69 -6.36 33.58
C GLU A 88 -33.21 -6.06 32.15
N VAL A 89 -34.08 -5.59 31.26
CA VAL A 89 -33.67 -5.12 29.92
C VAL A 89 -32.66 -3.98 30.00
N ILE A 90 -32.87 -2.99 30.89
CA ILE A 90 -31.92 -1.89 31.10
C ILE A 90 -30.59 -2.43 31.65
N ARG A 91 -30.63 -3.31 32.66
CA ARG A 91 -29.44 -3.94 33.24
C ARG A 91 -28.61 -4.66 32.19
N LEU A 92 -29.25 -5.54 31.39
CA LEU A 92 -28.58 -6.26 30.31
C LEU A 92 -28.01 -5.33 29.25
N THR A 93 -28.72 -4.25 28.92
CA THR A 93 -28.23 -3.22 27.99
C THR A 93 -26.94 -2.56 28.49
N ARG A 94 -26.88 -2.20 29.77
CA ARG A 94 -25.67 -1.63 30.40
C ARG A 94 -24.51 -2.61 30.41
N LEU A 95 -24.77 -3.88 30.75
CA LEU A 95 -23.75 -4.94 30.73
C LEU A 95 -23.18 -5.17 29.33
N ILE A 96 -24.03 -5.21 28.30
CA ILE A 96 -23.61 -5.34 26.90
C ILE A 96 -22.73 -4.17 26.49
N ALA A 97 -23.09 -2.93 26.83
CA ALA A 97 -22.29 -1.74 26.54
C ALA A 97 -20.90 -1.81 27.21
N GLY A 98 -20.86 -2.23 28.49
CA GLY A 98 -19.60 -2.45 29.21
C GLY A 98 -18.70 -3.50 28.55
N LEU A 99 -19.28 -4.64 28.14
CA LEU A 99 -18.55 -5.69 27.42
C LEU A 99 -18.06 -5.24 26.05
N SER A 100 -18.83 -4.44 25.31
CA SER A 100 -18.38 -3.86 24.04
C SER A 100 -17.12 -3.02 24.24
N GLY A 101 -17.09 -2.16 25.26
CA GLY A 101 -15.90 -1.38 25.60
C GLY A 101 -14.70 -2.26 26.00
N GLN A 102 -14.91 -3.36 26.72
CA GLN A 102 -13.85 -4.31 27.04
C GLN A 102 -13.32 -5.05 25.81
N ILE A 103 -14.20 -5.45 24.89
CA ILE A 103 -13.82 -6.08 23.61
C ILE A 103 -12.95 -5.12 22.80
N ASP A 104 -13.32 -3.84 22.71
CA ASP A 104 -12.56 -2.85 21.95
C ASP A 104 -11.16 -2.63 22.54
N ARG A 105 -11.05 -2.52 23.87
CA ARG A 105 -9.75 -2.43 24.55
C ARG A 105 -8.91 -3.67 24.30
N SER A 106 -9.49 -4.86 24.44
CA SER A 106 -8.81 -6.14 24.23
C SER A 106 -8.38 -6.32 22.76
N ALA A 107 -9.20 -5.86 21.81
CA ALA A 107 -8.86 -5.86 20.39
C ALA A 107 -7.71 -4.90 20.07
N ARG A 108 -7.64 -3.73 20.72
CA ARG A 108 -6.47 -2.83 20.61
C ARG A 108 -5.21 -3.48 21.18
N ARG A 109 -5.31 -4.15 22.33
CA ARG A 109 -4.18 -4.93 22.89
C ARG A 109 -3.74 -6.04 21.95
N LEU A 110 -4.67 -6.75 21.30
CA LEU A 110 -4.35 -7.79 20.31
C LEU A 110 -3.57 -7.20 19.13
N LYS A 111 -4.00 -6.05 18.60
CA LYS A 111 -3.26 -5.35 17.54
C LYS A 111 -1.84 -4.99 17.99
N GLY A 112 -1.67 -4.53 19.23
CA GLY A 112 -0.35 -4.26 19.82
C GLY A 112 0.52 -5.51 19.94
N ALA A 113 -0.01 -6.59 20.51
CA ALA A 113 0.68 -7.87 20.64
C ALA A 113 1.11 -8.43 19.28
N VAL A 114 0.22 -8.39 18.28
CA VAL A 114 0.53 -8.82 16.91
C VAL A 114 1.67 -7.99 16.30
N ARG A 115 1.67 -6.67 16.50
CA ARG A 115 2.75 -5.80 16.00
C ARG A 115 4.09 -6.13 16.67
N ARG A 116 4.10 -6.30 18.00
CA ARG A 116 5.31 -6.69 18.74
C ARG A 116 5.83 -8.04 18.30
N ALA A 117 4.96 -9.05 18.20
CA ALA A 117 5.34 -10.40 17.83
C ALA A 117 5.92 -10.46 16.41
N LYS A 118 5.33 -9.74 15.45
CA LYS A 118 5.89 -9.58 14.11
C LYS A 118 7.26 -8.92 14.14
N ARG A 119 7.40 -7.81 14.87
CA ARG A 119 8.66 -7.06 14.96
C ARG A 119 9.76 -7.94 15.53
N GLN A 120 9.54 -8.55 16.70
CA GLN A 120 10.50 -9.47 17.33
C GLN A 120 10.91 -10.61 16.39
N PHE A 121 9.95 -11.20 15.67
CA PHE A 121 10.24 -12.28 14.74
C PHE A 121 11.11 -11.83 13.56
N PHE A 122 10.78 -10.72 12.92
CA PHE A 122 11.55 -10.22 11.77
C PHE A 122 12.89 -9.62 12.18
N ASP A 123 12.97 -8.91 13.31
CA ASP A 123 14.21 -8.39 13.86
C ASP A 123 15.19 -9.54 14.16
N ALA A 124 14.71 -10.65 14.74
CA ALA A 124 15.52 -11.84 14.99
C ALA A 124 15.98 -12.57 13.70
N ILE A 125 15.20 -12.48 12.62
CA ILE A 125 15.64 -12.99 11.31
C ILE A 125 16.73 -12.08 10.74
N MET A 126 16.54 -10.77 10.79
CA MET A 126 17.52 -9.79 10.32
C MET A 126 18.85 -9.93 11.06
N GLU A 127 18.83 -10.09 12.38
CA GLU A 127 20.03 -10.28 13.21
C GLU A 127 20.81 -11.55 12.84
N LYS A 128 20.11 -12.64 12.50
CA LYS A 128 20.73 -13.91 12.09
C LYS A 128 21.16 -13.95 10.62
N THR A 129 20.79 -12.95 9.83
CA THR A 129 21.03 -12.94 8.38
C THR A 129 22.33 -12.21 8.08
N HIS A 130 23.18 -12.82 7.25
CA HIS A 130 24.44 -12.20 6.84
C HIS A 130 24.19 -10.90 6.05
N PRO A 131 24.96 -9.81 6.27
CA PRO A 131 24.71 -8.50 5.64
C PRO A 131 24.59 -8.53 4.11
N SER A 132 25.34 -9.42 3.44
CA SER A 132 25.25 -9.59 1.98
C SER A 132 23.94 -10.20 1.47
N ARG A 133 23.17 -10.85 2.34
CA ARG A 133 21.88 -11.50 2.02
C ARG A 133 20.67 -10.70 2.50
N ILE A 134 20.86 -9.45 2.92
CA ILE A 134 19.77 -8.62 3.40
C ILE A 134 18.70 -8.38 2.31
N TRP A 135 19.12 -8.42 1.05
CA TRP A 135 18.25 -8.33 -0.13
C TRP A 135 17.27 -9.50 -0.25
N ASP A 136 17.60 -10.68 0.29
CA ASP A 136 16.71 -11.85 0.29
C ASP A 136 15.51 -11.67 1.24
N LEU A 137 15.65 -10.81 2.26
CA LEU A 137 14.60 -10.55 3.26
C LEU A 137 13.56 -9.55 2.78
N VAL A 138 13.92 -8.71 1.81
CA VAL A 138 13.01 -7.73 1.25
C VAL A 138 12.46 -8.31 -0.05
N ALA A 139 11.22 -8.82 -0.01
CA ALA A 139 10.55 -9.32 -1.21
C ALA A 139 10.21 -8.13 -2.14
N TRP A 140 11.16 -7.73 -2.99
CA TRP A 140 11.01 -6.62 -3.94
C TRP A 140 10.03 -6.96 -5.08
N THR A 141 9.62 -8.22 -5.19
CA THR A 141 8.80 -8.76 -6.27
C THR A 141 7.32 -8.95 -5.93
N ARG A 142 6.83 -8.40 -4.80
CA ARG A 142 5.37 -8.35 -4.63
C ARG A 142 4.79 -7.41 -5.68
N PRO A 143 3.67 -7.78 -6.34
CA PRO A 143 2.96 -6.88 -7.23
C PRO A 143 2.73 -5.56 -6.51
N ARG A 144 3.30 -4.47 -7.04
CA ARG A 144 3.06 -3.13 -6.52
C ARG A 144 1.57 -2.89 -6.68
N ARG A 145 0.84 -2.74 -5.57
CA ARG A 145 -0.54 -2.27 -5.63
C ARG A 145 -0.47 -0.87 -6.25
N LEU A 146 -0.98 -0.71 -7.46
CA LEU A 146 -1.13 0.61 -8.07
C LEU A 146 -1.86 1.49 -7.05
N ALA A 147 -1.29 2.66 -6.76
CA ALA A 147 -1.87 3.56 -5.80
C ALA A 147 -3.27 3.97 -6.29
N THR A 148 -4.27 3.86 -5.41
CA THR A 148 -5.69 4.17 -5.70
C THR A 148 -5.91 5.60 -6.20
N THR A 149 -4.92 6.48 -6.09
CA THR A 149 -5.05 7.92 -6.32
C THR A 149 -4.69 8.37 -7.74
N THR A 150 -4.14 7.52 -8.61
CA THR A 150 -3.77 7.93 -9.98
C THR A 150 -3.85 6.74 -10.95
N GLY A 151 -5.07 6.27 -11.26
CA GLY A 151 -5.30 5.58 -12.52
C GLY A 151 -5.50 6.64 -13.60
N LEU A 152 -4.82 6.52 -14.75
CA LEU A 152 -5.22 7.30 -15.92
C LEU A 152 -6.64 6.85 -16.26
N VAL A 153 -7.52 7.82 -16.45
CA VAL A 153 -8.92 7.58 -16.80
C VAL A 153 -9.10 8.14 -18.20
N ASP A 154 -9.77 7.40 -19.07
CA ASP A 154 -10.08 7.89 -20.40
C ASP A 154 -11.12 9.02 -20.37
N ARG A 155 -11.46 9.57 -21.55
CA ARG A 155 -12.43 10.68 -21.65
C ARG A 155 -13.84 10.25 -21.25
N GLU A 156 -14.11 8.96 -21.31
CA GLU A 156 -15.38 8.31 -21.00
C GLU A 156 -15.50 7.96 -19.51
N GLY A 157 -14.42 8.07 -18.73
CA GLY A 157 -14.43 7.83 -17.29
C GLY A 157 -13.96 6.43 -16.88
N GLU A 158 -13.48 5.61 -17.82
CA GLU A 158 -13.03 4.25 -17.55
C GLU A 158 -11.53 4.22 -17.16
N PRO A 159 -11.16 3.50 -16.09
CA PRO A 159 -9.76 3.36 -15.69
C PRO A 159 -8.96 2.55 -16.70
N ALA A 160 -7.77 3.04 -17.07
CA ALA A 160 -6.82 2.26 -17.86
C ALA A 160 -6.21 1.14 -17.00
N ASP A 161 -6.62 -0.10 -17.26
CA ASP A 161 -6.32 -1.30 -16.47
C ASP A 161 -5.18 -2.17 -17.05
N GLY A 162 -4.76 -1.88 -18.29
CA GLY A 162 -3.68 -2.57 -19.00
C GLY A 162 -2.60 -1.63 -19.56
N PRO A 163 -1.37 -2.13 -19.82
CA PRO A 163 -0.25 -1.32 -20.29
C PRO A 163 -0.48 -0.66 -21.66
N GLU A 164 -1.12 -1.35 -22.60
CA GLU A 164 -1.47 -0.80 -23.92
C GLU A 164 -2.49 0.33 -23.78
N ARG A 165 -3.56 0.10 -22.99
CA ARG A 165 -4.59 1.11 -22.73
C ARG A 165 -4.05 2.32 -21.98
N LEU A 166 -3.12 2.11 -21.04
CA LEU A 166 -2.41 3.20 -20.35
C LEU A 166 -1.62 4.06 -21.34
N ALA A 167 -0.91 3.46 -22.29
CA ALA A 167 -0.14 4.19 -23.30
C ALA A 167 -1.05 5.02 -24.21
N GLU A 168 -2.17 4.45 -24.66
CA GLU A 168 -3.17 5.17 -25.45
C GLU A 168 -3.78 6.34 -24.69
N VAL A 169 -4.31 6.11 -23.48
CA VAL A 169 -4.95 7.14 -22.67
C VAL A 169 -3.95 8.23 -22.28
N PHE A 170 -2.70 7.87 -21.98
CA PHE A 170 -1.63 8.83 -21.71
C PHE A 170 -1.36 9.71 -22.94
N GLN A 171 -1.20 9.10 -24.12
CA GLN A 171 -0.97 9.82 -25.36
C GLN A 171 -2.14 10.77 -25.66
N ASP A 172 -3.38 10.32 -25.52
CA ASP A 172 -4.57 11.14 -25.79
C ASP A 172 -4.78 12.27 -24.78
N GLN A 173 -4.33 12.10 -23.54
CA GLN A 173 -4.46 13.11 -22.48
C GLN A 173 -3.42 14.23 -22.60
N PHE A 174 -2.17 13.90 -22.93
CA PHE A 174 -1.07 14.88 -22.96
C PHE A 174 -0.70 15.36 -24.37
N THR A 175 -0.95 14.53 -25.37
CA THR A 175 -0.58 14.76 -26.78
C THR A 175 -1.72 14.32 -27.70
N PRO A 176 -2.92 14.91 -27.54
CA PRO A 176 -4.08 14.54 -28.33
C PRO A 176 -3.79 14.72 -29.82
N ARG A 177 -4.22 13.75 -30.65
CA ARG A 177 -4.09 13.82 -32.11
C ARG A 177 -4.75 15.07 -32.71
N ASN A 178 -5.78 15.59 -32.04
CA ASN A 178 -6.44 16.86 -32.36
C ASN A 178 -6.04 17.90 -31.31
N ALA A 179 -4.78 18.35 -31.35
CA ALA A 179 -4.34 19.45 -30.52
C ALA A 179 -5.14 20.72 -30.87
N ARG A 180 -5.53 21.48 -29.85
CA ARG A 180 -6.13 22.81 -30.06
C ARG A 180 -5.12 23.66 -30.80
N GLU A 181 -5.56 24.35 -31.86
CA GLU A 181 -4.71 25.31 -32.58
C GLU A 181 -4.14 26.32 -31.58
N VAL A 182 -2.81 26.43 -31.57
CA VAL A 182 -2.10 27.39 -30.72
C VAL A 182 -2.22 28.74 -31.39
N ASP A 183 -2.83 29.69 -30.69
CA ASP A 183 -2.93 31.07 -31.15
C ASP A 183 -1.53 31.71 -31.10
N PRO A 184 -0.92 32.07 -32.25
CA PRO A 184 0.43 32.63 -32.27
C PRO A 184 0.48 34.05 -31.70
N SER A 185 -0.66 34.74 -31.56
CA SER A 185 -0.71 36.08 -30.95
C SER A 185 -0.24 36.09 -29.49
N ILE A 186 -0.28 34.94 -28.80
CA ILE A 186 0.26 34.79 -27.44
C ILE A 186 1.75 35.14 -27.33
N LEU A 187 2.50 35.01 -28.42
CA LEU A 187 3.93 35.36 -28.46
C LEU A 187 4.13 36.88 -28.53
N GLU A 188 3.21 37.59 -29.18
CA GLU A 188 3.24 39.05 -29.27
C GLU A 188 2.74 39.71 -27.99
N ASP A 189 1.77 39.08 -27.32
CA ASP A 189 1.25 39.52 -26.01
C ASP A 189 2.15 39.13 -24.82
N MET A 190 3.20 38.34 -25.05
CA MET A 190 4.09 37.89 -23.98
C MET A 190 4.94 39.08 -23.49
N PRO A 191 4.77 39.53 -22.23
CA PRO A 191 5.51 40.67 -21.73
C PRO A 191 7.00 40.34 -21.70
N GLN A 192 7.80 41.10 -22.45
CA GLN A 192 9.25 41.01 -22.37
C GLN A 192 9.67 41.40 -20.96
N LYS A 193 10.21 40.43 -20.23
CA LYS A 193 10.82 40.69 -18.93
C LYS A 193 12.15 41.38 -19.17
N GLU A 194 12.49 42.30 -18.29
CA GLU A 194 13.82 42.91 -18.29
C GLU A 194 14.89 41.81 -18.29
N GLU A 195 15.94 42.02 -19.09
CA GLU A 195 17.07 41.11 -19.15
C GLU A 195 17.68 41.01 -17.75
N ARG A 196 17.57 39.82 -17.14
CA ARG A 196 18.17 39.58 -15.84
C ARG A 196 19.67 39.53 -16.03
N ALA A 197 20.39 40.48 -15.43
CA ALA A 197 21.84 40.46 -15.40
C ALA A 197 22.32 39.09 -14.90
N PHE A 198 23.09 38.39 -15.73
CA PHE A 198 23.78 37.18 -15.34
C PHE A 198 25.12 37.61 -14.71
N PRO A 199 25.25 37.60 -13.38
CA PRO A 199 26.46 38.09 -12.74
C PRO A 199 27.65 37.23 -13.20
N PRO A 200 28.81 37.85 -13.49
CA PRO A 200 30.00 37.08 -13.79
C PRO A 200 30.34 36.24 -12.56
N PHE A 201 30.49 34.94 -12.76
CA PHE A 201 30.99 34.05 -11.71
C PHE A 201 32.47 33.76 -11.95
N SER A 202 33.22 33.63 -10.86
CA SER A 202 34.64 33.33 -10.93
C SER A 202 34.90 31.82 -11.04
N CYS A 203 36.05 31.44 -11.59
CA CYS A 203 36.49 30.03 -11.54
C CYS A 203 36.67 29.51 -10.11
N VAL A 204 36.81 30.39 -9.11
CA VAL A 204 36.91 30.02 -7.69
C VAL A 204 35.55 29.59 -7.15
N GLU A 205 34.49 30.36 -7.43
CA GLU A 205 33.12 30.03 -7.03
C GLU A 205 32.66 28.69 -7.61
N VAL A 206 33.03 28.39 -8.87
CA VAL A 206 32.75 27.09 -9.49
C VAL A 206 33.49 25.97 -8.75
N ARG A 207 34.77 26.18 -8.41
CA ARG A 207 35.56 25.19 -7.66
C ARG A 207 35.02 24.95 -6.25
N GLU A 208 34.56 26.00 -5.57
CA GLU A 208 33.94 25.86 -4.25
C GLU A 208 32.59 25.14 -4.33
N ALA A 209 31.74 25.48 -5.31
CA ALA A 209 30.46 24.81 -5.53
C ALA A 209 30.64 23.32 -5.84
N LEU A 210 31.72 22.95 -6.55
CA LEU A 210 32.06 21.56 -6.87
C LEU A 210 32.79 20.82 -5.74
N ARG A 211 33.36 21.51 -4.75
CA ARG A 211 34.20 20.90 -3.71
C ARG A 211 33.47 19.80 -2.92
N ASP A 212 32.19 20.05 -2.62
CA ASP A 212 31.37 19.14 -1.84
C ASP A 212 30.47 18.26 -2.75
N THR A 213 30.63 18.35 -4.07
CA THR A 213 29.97 17.45 -5.03
C THR A 213 30.74 16.14 -5.14
N SER A 214 30.04 15.04 -4.99
CA SER A 214 30.61 13.70 -5.14
C SER A 214 30.73 13.36 -6.63
N ASN A 215 31.91 12.96 -7.08
CA ASN A 215 32.10 12.32 -8.39
C ASN A 215 31.42 10.94 -8.47
N PHE A 216 30.88 10.43 -7.35
CA PHE A 216 30.12 9.18 -7.25
C PHE A 216 28.61 9.42 -7.19
N SER A 217 28.09 10.46 -7.85
CA SER A 217 26.66 10.48 -8.15
C SER A 217 26.32 9.20 -8.94
N ALA A 218 25.28 8.48 -8.53
CA ALA A 218 24.79 7.34 -9.29
C ALA A 218 24.49 7.81 -10.72
N ALA A 219 25.06 7.13 -11.73
CA ALA A 219 24.81 7.46 -13.12
C ALA A 219 23.29 7.47 -13.36
N GLY A 220 22.83 8.46 -14.13
CA GLY A 220 21.45 8.48 -14.57
C GLY A 220 21.11 7.22 -15.37
N PRO A 221 19.83 7.04 -15.76
CA PRO A 221 19.39 5.93 -16.62
C PRO A 221 20.13 5.87 -17.97
N ASP A 222 20.80 6.95 -18.36
CA ASP A 222 21.62 7.12 -19.54
C ASP A 222 23.06 6.60 -19.37
N HIS A 223 23.43 6.11 -18.18
CA HIS A 223 24.77 5.62 -17.85
C HIS A 223 25.90 6.65 -18.09
N ALA A 224 25.57 7.94 -18.25
CA ALA A 224 26.55 8.99 -18.33
C ALA A 224 27.19 9.16 -16.94
N SER A 225 28.50 8.95 -16.87
CA SER A 225 29.29 9.14 -15.66
C SER A 225 30.47 10.03 -15.97
N TRP A 226 30.89 10.84 -15.00
CA TRP A 226 31.96 11.83 -15.16
C TRP A 226 33.37 11.23 -15.03
N PHE A 227 33.52 9.93 -15.26
CA PHE A 227 34.80 9.24 -15.17
C PHE A 227 35.48 9.26 -16.55
N TRP A 228 36.61 9.97 -16.64
CA TRP A 228 37.61 9.88 -17.70
C TRP A 228 38.63 8.78 -17.39
#